data_AF-A0A960XST4-F1
#
_entry.id   AF-A0A960XST4-F1
#
_cell.length_a   1.000
_cell.length_b   1.000
_cell.length_c   1.000
_cell.angle_alpha   90.00
_cell.angle_beta   90.00
_cell.angle_gamma   90.00
#
_symmetry.space_group_name_H-M   'P 1'
#
loop_
_entity.id
_entity.type
_entity.pdbx_description
1 polymer ?
#
loop_
_entity_poly.entity_id
_entity_poly.type
_entity_poly.pdbx_seq_one_letter_code
_entity_poly.pdbx_strand_id
1 'polypeptide(L)'
;DAIATLGVTHMSAGARTEPGGYTGAGSEDLHLTVKGRRVELESKSGCEKATEQFRISDSRGPAEIAAMLRSKQLDPVWKDWDEVLLAGI
;
A
#
# COMPACT_ATOMS: atom_id res chain seq x y z
N ASP A 1 13.85 -7.83 -10.68
CA ASP A 1 13.65 -6.50 -11.33
C ASP A 1 14.02 -6.45 -12.83
N ALA A 2 13.72 -7.49 -13.61
CA ALA A 2 13.97 -7.48 -15.06
C ALA A 2 12.80 -6.89 -15.85
N ILE A 3 11.59 -6.85 -15.26
CA ILE A 3 10.40 -6.39 -15.97
C ILE A 3 10.37 -4.86 -16.19
N ALA A 4 11.09 -4.10 -15.35
CA ALA A 4 11.22 -2.64 -15.48
C ALA A 4 11.83 -2.24 -16.82
N THR A 5 12.72 -3.05 -17.38
CA THR A 5 13.36 -2.80 -18.68
C THR A 5 12.56 -3.34 -19.87
N LEU A 6 11.43 -4.01 -19.64
CA LEU A 6 10.59 -4.63 -20.67
C LEU A 6 9.31 -3.82 -20.97
N GLY A 7 9.33 -2.51 -20.69
CA GLY A 7 8.23 -1.59 -21.01
C GLY A 7 7.27 -1.29 -19.87
N VAL A 8 7.53 -1.79 -18.64
CA VAL A 8 6.79 -1.34 -17.44
C VAL A 8 7.29 0.06 -17.04
N THR A 9 6.40 1.05 -17.06
CA THR A 9 6.73 2.45 -16.74
C THR A 9 6.20 2.92 -15.37
N HIS A 10 5.40 2.10 -14.70
CA HIS A 10 4.78 2.41 -13.42
C HIS A 10 4.99 1.26 -12.43
N MET A 11 5.35 1.57 -11.19
CA MET A 11 5.49 0.60 -10.11
C MET A 11 5.16 1.22 -8.76
N SER A 12 4.59 0.41 -7.86
CA SER A 12 4.40 0.79 -6.45
C SER A 12 5.62 0.36 -5.63
N ALA A 13 5.97 1.13 -4.61
CA ALA A 13 7.04 0.81 -3.65
C ALA A 13 6.58 1.10 -2.23
N GLY A 14 6.94 0.25 -1.26
CA GLY A 14 6.49 0.39 0.14
C GLY A 14 4.97 0.35 0.32
N ALA A 15 4.27 -0.48 -0.47
CA ALA A 15 2.81 -0.58 -0.43
C ALA A 15 2.29 -1.16 0.89
N ARG A 16 1.18 -0.63 1.41
CA ARG A 16 0.38 -1.22 2.49
C ARG A 16 -0.98 -1.61 1.93
N THR A 17 -1.37 -2.86 2.09
CA THR A 17 -2.60 -3.42 1.49
C THR A 17 -3.65 -3.76 2.53
N GLU A 18 -3.35 -3.59 3.81
CA GLU A 18 -4.38 -3.48 4.84
C GLU A 18 -5.07 -2.11 4.81
N PRO A 19 -6.41 -2.06 5.01
CA PRO A 19 -7.12 -0.82 5.28
C PRO A 19 -6.44 -0.01 6.39
N GLY A 20 -6.14 1.27 6.12
CA GLY A 20 -5.46 2.14 7.09
C GLY A 20 -4.00 1.79 7.39
N GLY A 21 -3.32 0.97 6.59
CA GLY A 21 -1.94 0.54 6.86
C GLY A 21 -0.88 1.65 6.90
N TYR A 22 -1.18 2.83 6.34
CA TYR A 22 -0.30 4.00 6.42
C TYR A 22 -0.56 4.91 7.63
N THR A 23 -1.79 4.87 8.17
CA THR A 23 -2.26 5.78 9.23
C THR A 23 -2.48 5.08 10.56
N GLY A 24 -2.53 3.75 10.57
CA GLY A 24 -2.94 2.95 11.73
C GLY A 24 -4.45 2.89 11.96
N ALA A 25 -5.24 3.60 11.15
CA ALA A 25 -6.71 3.72 11.29
C ALA A 25 -7.48 2.41 11.01
N GLY A 26 -6.80 1.36 10.54
CA GLY A 26 -7.39 0.03 10.31
C GLY A 26 -7.77 -0.75 11.58
N SER A 27 -7.76 -0.09 12.74
CA SER A 27 -8.01 -0.68 14.06
C SER A 27 -9.37 -0.31 14.68
N GLU A 28 -10.08 0.66 14.12
CA GLU A 28 -11.29 1.24 14.76
C GLU A 28 -12.59 0.54 14.36
N ASP A 29 -12.71 0.03 13.13
CA ASP A 29 -13.91 -0.63 12.59
C ASP A 29 -13.65 -2.08 12.14
N LEU A 30 -13.03 -2.91 12.99
CA LEU A 30 -12.79 -4.32 12.66
C LEU A 30 -14.06 -5.19 12.78
N HIS A 31 -14.40 -5.86 11.67
CA HIS A 31 -15.56 -6.74 11.57
C HIS A 31 -15.24 -7.95 10.70
N LEU A 32 -15.94 -9.06 10.97
CA LEU A 32 -15.92 -10.23 10.10
C LEU A 32 -17.18 -10.24 9.23
N THR A 33 -16.98 -10.45 7.93
CA THR A 33 -18.09 -10.69 7.00
C THR A 33 -18.32 -12.19 6.89
N VAL A 34 -19.36 -12.69 7.55
CA VAL A 34 -19.73 -14.11 7.52
C VAL A 34 -21.06 -14.26 6.79
N LYS A 35 -21.06 -15.01 5.67
CA LYS A 35 -22.25 -15.21 4.82
C LYS A 35 -22.90 -13.88 4.38
N GLY A 36 -22.09 -12.86 4.09
CA GLY A 36 -22.55 -11.54 3.67
C GLY A 36 -23.12 -10.67 4.78
N ARG A 37 -23.02 -11.07 6.06
CA ARG A 37 -23.45 -10.26 7.22
C ARG A 37 -22.23 -9.78 8.01
N ARG A 38 -22.30 -8.53 8.49
CA ARG A 38 -21.33 -7.94 9.42
C ARG A 38 -21.50 -8.57 10.80
N VAL A 39 -20.43 -9.10 11.34
CA VAL A 39 -20.36 -9.68 12.68
C VAL A 39 -19.21 -9.00 13.42
N GLU A 40 -19.52 -8.47 14.60
CA GLU A 40 -18.54 -7.90 15.53
C GLU A 40 -17.59 -9.00 16.04
N LEU A 41 -16.33 -8.65 16.28
CA LEU A 41 -15.35 -9.59 16.85
C LEU A 41 -15.67 -9.86 18.33
N GLU A 42 -15.82 -11.14 18.69
CA GLU A 42 -16.12 -11.57 20.07
C GLU A 42 -14.96 -11.33 21.06
N SER A 43 -13.72 -11.18 20.58
CA SER A 43 -12.54 -10.94 21.40
C SER A 43 -11.60 -9.93 20.76
N LYS A 44 -11.64 -8.66 21.18
CA LYS A 44 -10.64 -7.66 20.79
C LYS A 44 -9.35 -7.88 21.57
N SER A 45 -8.47 -8.75 21.08
CA SER A 45 -7.07 -8.65 21.49
C SER A 45 -6.56 -7.31 20.95
N GLY A 46 -6.08 -6.41 21.80
CA GLY A 46 -5.86 -4.98 21.50
C GLY A 46 -4.89 -4.61 20.36
N CYS A 47 -4.49 -5.57 19.52
CA CYS A 47 -3.62 -5.41 18.37
C CYS A 47 -4.22 -5.99 17.07
N GLU A 48 -5.52 -6.26 17.01
CA GLU A 48 -6.15 -6.71 15.76
C GLU A 48 -6.23 -5.55 14.76
N LYS A 49 -5.76 -5.80 13.53
CA LYS A 49 -5.76 -4.86 12.40
C LYS A 49 -6.54 -5.49 11.25
N ALA A 50 -7.12 -4.65 10.39
CA ALA A 50 -7.71 -5.11 9.15
C ALA A 50 -6.72 -5.98 8.37
N THR A 51 -7.22 -7.04 7.73
CA THR A 51 -6.37 -7.96 6.96
C THR A 51 -5.92 -7.33 5.64
N GLU A 52 -4.74 -7.73 5.17
CA GLU A 52 -4.22 -7.39 3.85
C GLU A 52 -5.19 -7.84 2.74
N GLN A 53 -5.42 -7.00 1.71
CA GLN A 53 -6.15 -7.43 0.51
C GLN A 53 -5.37 -8.49 -0.28
N PHE A 54 -4.04 -8.36 -0.32
CA PHE A 54 -3.10 -9.31 -0.90
C PHE A 54 -1.71 -9.11 -0.28
N ARG A 55 -0.91 -10.17 -0.24
CA ARG A 55 0.44 -10.14 0.31
C ARG A 55 1.41 -9.42 -0.64
N ILE A 56 2.15 -8.47 -0.09
CA ILE A 56 3.24 -7.80 -0.80
C ILE A 56 4.47 -8.71 -0.84
N SER A 57 5.01 -8.93 -2.04
CA SER A 57 6.24 -9.75 -2.23
C SER A 57 7.52 -8.93 -2.25
N ASP A 58 7.44 -7.63 -2.53
CA ASP A 58 8.59 -6.71 -2.51
C ASP A 58 8.42 -5.69 -1.38
N SER A 59 9.18 -5.89 -0.30
CA SER A 59 9.12 -5.04 0.89
C SER A 59 10.07 -3.85 0.86
N ARG A 60 10.80 -3.64 -0.26
CA ARG A 60 11.75 -2.53 -0.37
C ARG A 60 11.05 -1.19 -0.32
N GLY A 61 11.73 -0.23 0.31
CA GLY A 61 11.25 1.14 0.42
C GLY A 61 11.35 1.90 -0.91
N PRO A 62 10.62 3.02 -1.05
CA PRO A 62 10.71 3.89 -2.23
C PRO A 62 12.15 4.32 -2.57
N ALA A 63 12.96 4.65 -1.56
CA ALA A 63 14.35 5.08 -1.75
C ALA A 63 15.23 3.95 -2.35
N GLU A 64 15.04 2.71 -1.90
CA GLU A 64 15.78 1.55 -2.39
C GLU A 64 15.39 1.19 -3.83
N ILE A 65 14.09 1.23 -4.14
CA ILE A 65 13.59 1.02 -5.51
C ILE A 65 14.11 2.11 -6.45
N ALA A 66 14.11 3.38 -6.02
CA ALA A 66 14.65 4.47 -6.82
C ALA A 66 16.16 4.30 -7.10
N ALA A 67 16.93 3.82 -6.12
CA ALA A 67 18.35 3.50 -6.32
C ALA A 67 18.54 2.33 -7.30
N MET A 68 17.69 1.31 -7.22
CA MET A 68 17.68 0.17 -8.14
C MET A 68 17.31 0.56 -9.57
N LEU A 69 16.36 1.49 -9.77
CA LEU A 69 16.03 2.03 -11.09
C LEU A 69 17.20 2.82 -11.69
N ARG A 70 17.84 3.69 -10.89
CA ARG A 70 19.02 4.45 -11.32
C ARG A 70 20.19 3.56 -11.72
N SER A 71 20.43 2.44 -11.02
CA SER A 71 21.49 1.50 -11.40
C SER A 71 21.23 0.79 -12.74
N LYS A 72 19.97 0.79 -13.20
CA LYS A 72 19.52 0.30 -14.51
C LYS A 72 19.37 1.43 -15.54
N GLN A 73 19.94 2.61 -15.27
CA GLN A 73 19.85 3.79 -16.15
C GLN A 73 18.40 4.24 -16.42
N LEU A 74 17.48 3.96 -15.48
CA LEU A 74 16.11 4.47 -15.50
C LEU A 74 15.98 5.63 -14.52
N ASP A 75 15.26 6.68 -14.92
CA ASP A 75 14.99 7.84 -14.07
C ASP A 75 13.67 7.65 -13.30
N PRO A 76 13.69 7.54 -11.96
CA PRO A 76 12.49 7.40 -11.16
C PRO A 76 11.75 8.74 -11.06
N VAL A 77 10.52 8.79 -11.58
CA VAL A 77 9.61 9.93 -11.45
C VAL A 77 8.51 9.57 -10.47
N TRP A 78 8.28 10.44 -9.48
CA TRP A 78 7.20 10.28 -8.51
C TRP A 78 5.88 10.79 -9.09
N LYS A 79 4.78 10.10 -8.78
CA LYS A 79 3.46 10.67 -9.02
C LYS A 79 3.11 11.59 -7.87
N ASP A 80 3.21 12.89 -8.13
CA ASP A 80 2.66 13.91 -7.25
C ASP A 80 1.16 13.99 -7.53
N TRP A 81 0.35 13.41 -6.64
CA TRP A 81 -1.11 13.49 -6.73
C TRP A 81 -1.67 14.82 -6.20
N ASP A 82 -0.80 15.77 -5.84
CA ASP A 82 -1.10 16.89 -4.94
C ASP A 82 -1.47 18.23 -5.60
N GLU A 83 -1.36 18.39 -6.92
CA GLU A 83 -1.86 19.63 -7.54
C GLU A 83 -3.39 19.73 -7.51
N VAL A 84 -4.12 18.61 -7.38
CA VAL A 84 -5.59 18.60 -7.42
C VAL A 84 -6.21 18.50 -6.02
N LEU A 85 -5.52 17.90 -5.04
CA LEU A 85 -6.02 17.77 -3.66
C LEU A 85 -5.89 19.06 -2.85
N LEU A 86 -4.92 19.93 -3.19
CA LEU A 86 -4.71 21.22 -2.51
C LEU A 86 -5.40 22.40 -3.21
N ALA A 87 -5.86 22.22 -4.46
CA ALA A 87 -6.40 23.31 -5.28
C ALA A 87 -7.94 23.43 -5.26
N GLY A 88 -8.65 22.68 -4.39
CA GLY A 88 -10.10 22.70 -4.38
C GLY A 88 -10.73 22.35 -3.04
N ILE A 89 -11.07 23.42 -2.29
CA ILE A 89 -12.05 23.54 -1.20
C ILE A 89 -11.61 23.02 0.18
#